data_AF-A0A0W1JFY8-F1
#
_entry.id   AF-A0A0W1JFY8-F1
#
_cell.length_a   1.000
_cell.length_b   1.000
_cell.length_c   1.000
_cell.angle_alpha   90.00
_cell.angle_beta   90.00
_cell.angle_gamma   90.00
#
_symmetry.space_group_name_H-M   'P 1'
#
loop_
_entity.id
_entity.type
_entity.pdbx_description
1 polymer ?
#
loop_
_entity_poly.entity_id
_entity_poly.type
_entity_poly.pdbx_seq_one_letter_code
_entity_poly.pdbx_strand_id
1 'polypeptide(L)'
;MEGYGLLIDYEYCTGCQSCEIACKTEHDFPVGKWGIRVFEDGPWQKDDANDEGSHFNWNKVPIPTDLCDGCQDRVAAGRKPTCVHHCLADVMRFGTLEELSTELARKPKQVLWSIK
;
A
#
# COMPACT_ATOMS: atom_id res chain seq x y z
N MET A 1 2.52 -13.91 10.82
CA MET A 1 1.10 -14.10 10.46
C MET A 1 1.07 -14.84 9.14
N GLU A 2 1.33 -16.14 9.19
CA GLU A 2 1.64 -16.93 8.00
C GLU A 2 0.38 -17.07 7.13
N GLY A 3 0.52 -16.84 5.83
CA GLY A 3 -0.59 -16.92 4.87
C GLY A 3 -1.50 -15.69 4.79
N TYR A 4 -1.16 -14.60 5.47
CA TYR A 4 -1.85 -13.30 5.34
C TYR A 4 -1.07 -12.33 4.45
N GLY A 5 -1.76 -11.33 3.92
CA GLY A 5 -1.14 -10.30 3.10
C GLY A 5 -1.89 -8.98 3.06
N LEU A 6 -1.34 -8.07 2.26
CA LEU A 6 -1.97 -6.80 1.88
C LEU A 6 -2.13 -6.77 0.36
N LEU A 7 -3.33 -6.46 -0.12
CA LEU A 7 -3.56 -6.11 -1.52
C LEU A 7 -3.67 -4.59 -1.62
N ILE A 8 -2.85 -4.00 -2.48
CA ILE A 8 -2.70 -2.55 -2.62
C ILE A 8 -3.00 -2.15 -4.06
N ASP A 9 -4.10 -1.43 -4.25
CA ASP A 9 -4.46 -0.83 -5.53
C ASP A 9 -3.83 0.56 -5.67
N TYR A 10 -2.61 0.61 -6.21
CA TYR A 10 -1.88 1.87 -6.33
C TYR A 10 -2.44 2.78 -7.42
N GLU A 11 -3.31 2.30 -8.33
CA GLU A 11 -3.89 3.10 -9.41
C GLU A 11 -4.71 4.28 -8.88
N TYR A 12 -5.38 4.10 -7.74
CA TYR A 12 -6.20 5.13 -7.11
C TYR A 12 -5.57 5.73 -5.85
N CYS A 13 -4.30 5.40 -5.56
CA CYS A 13 -3.61 5.99 -4.43
C CYS A 13 -3.38 7.49 -4.68
N THR A 14 -3.89 8.32 -3.77
CA THR A 14 -3.74 9.78 -3.84
C THR A 14 -2.41 10.29 -3.27
N GLY A 15 -1.60 9.41 -2.69
CA GLY A 15 -0.34 9.79 -2.03
C GLY A 15 -0.52 10.63 -0.77
N CYS A 16 -1.67 10.57 -0.09
CA CYS A 16 -1.97 11.39 1.10
C CYS A 16 -1.11 11.10 2.35
N GLN A 17 -0.26 10.06 2.33
CA GLN A 17 0.63 9.65 3.43
C GLN A 17 -0.04 9.32 4.77
N SER A 18 -1.37 9.26 4.83
CA SER A 18 -2.10 8.91 6.06
C SER A 18 -1.70 7.53 6.61
N CYS A 19 -1.45 6.57 5.71
CA CYS A 19 -0.98 5.24 6.10
C CYS A 19 0.40 5.25 6.76
N GLU A 20 1.31 6.15 6.35
CA GLU A 20 2.64 6.29 6.96
C GLU A 20 2.52 6.81 8.39
N ILE A 21 1.77 7.89 8.57
CA ILE A 21 1.61 8.54 9.88
C ILE A 21 0.89 7.60 10.84
N ALA A 22 -0.20 6.97 10.39
CA ALA A 22 -0.95 6.03 11.21
C ALA A 22 -0.11 4.81 11.62
N CYS A 23 0.73 4.30 10.71
CA CYS A 23 1.65 3.20 11.01
C CYS A 23 2.72 3.61 12.01
N LYS A 24 3.34 4.78 11.81
CA LYS A 24 4.33 5.34 12.74
C LYS A 24 3.76 5.55 14.13
N THR A 25 2.57 6.15 14.24
CA THR A 25 1.93 6.41 15.54
C THR A 25 1.55 5.12 16.25
N GLU A 26 1.02 4.12 15.52
CA GLU A 26 0.64 2.84 16.13
C GLU A 26 1.83 2.08 16.73
N HIS A 27 3.00 2.14 16.07
CA HIS A 27 4.19 1.36 16.45
C HIS A 27 5.31 2.21 17.08
N ASP A 28 5.05 3.49 17.32
CA ASP A 28 6.02 4.47 17.83
C ASP A 28 7.37 4.46 17.07
N PHE A 29 7.31 4.38 15.74
CA PHE A 29 8.53 4.33 14.93
C PHE A 29 9.29 5.66 14.95
N PRO A 30 10.63 5.64 15.09
CA PRO A 30 11.42 6.87 15.12
C PRO A 30 11.45 7.56 13.76
N VAL A 31 11.86 8.83 13.77
CA VAL A 31 12.10 9.61 12.54
C VAL A 31 13.05 8.85 11.62
N GLY A 32 12.71 8.81 10.34
CA GLY A 32 13.51 8.09 9.33
C GLY A 32 13.23 6.58 9.24
N LYS A 33 12.26 6.05 9.99
CA LYS A 33 11.79 4.66 9.87
C LYS A 33 10.31 4.59 9.57
N TRP A 34 9.88 3.55 8.86
CA TRP A 34 8.50 3.36 8.41
C TRP A 34 8.19 1.86 8.34
N GLY A 35 7.00 1.44 8.77
CA GLY A 35 6.45 0.11 8.44
C GLY A 35 5.78 0.08 7.07
N ILE A 36 5.30 1.22 6.58
CA ILE A 36 4.80 1.41 5.21
C ILE A 36 5.21 2.81 4.74
N ARG A 37 5.61 2.92 3.46
CA ARG A 37 6.04 4.19 2.86
C ARG A 37 5.46 4.35 1.46
N VAL A 38 4.99 5.56 1.16
CA VAL A 38 4.54 5.96 -0.17
C VAL A 38 5.75 6.41 -0.96
N PHE A 39 6.00 5.70 -2.06
CA PHE A 39 6.97 6.09 -3.07
C PHE A 39 6.28 6.77 -4.23
N GLU A 40 6.97 7.68 -4.87
CA GLU A 40 6.49 8.41 -6.03
C GLU A 40 7.29 7.99 -7.25
N ASP A 41 6.59 7.51 -8.27
CA ASP A 41 7.14 7.09 -9.55
C ASP A 41 6.62 8.03 -10.65
N GLY A 42 7.49 8.90 -11.15
CA GLY A 42 7.17 9.96 -12.10
C GLY A 42 7.09 11.37 -11.49
N PRO A 43 6.64 12.37 -12.26
CA PRO A 43 6.08 12.23 -13.61
C PRO A 43 7.13 11.87 -14.66
N TRP A 44 6.84 10.85 -15.48
CA TRP A 44 7.57 10.59 -16.72
C TRP A 44 6.58 10.22 -17.83
N GLN A 45 6.93 10.57 -19.05
CA GLN A 45 6.05 10.43 -20.19
C GLN A 45 6.05 8.99 -20.72
N LYS A 46 4.85 8.44 -20.93
CA LYS A 46 4.66 7.03 -21.31
C LYS A 46 4.66 6.81 -22.82
N ASP A 47 4.24 7.80 -23.58
CA ASP A 47 4.33 7.76 -25.04
C ASP A 47 5.71 8.25 -25.50
N ASP A 48 6.23 7.66 -26.57
CA ASP A 48 7.53 8.00 -27.15
C ASP A 48 7.51 9.37 -27.89
N ALA A 49 6.56 10.24 -27.56
CA ALA A 49 6.19 11.41 -28.35
C ALA A 49 7.01 12.69 -28.04
N ASN A 50 8.21 12.60 -27.44
CA ASN A 50 8.94 13.77 -26.89
C ASN A 50 8.01 14.68 -26.04
N ASP A 51 8.32 15.94 -25.77
CA ASP A 51 7.46 16.84 -24.97
C ASP A 51 6.04 17.13 -25.56
N GLU A 52 5.61 16.42 -26.60
CA GLU A 52 4.31 16.59 -27.28
C GLU A 52 3.23 15.60 -26.82
N GLY A 53 3.58 14.57 -26.04
CA GLY A 53 2.61 13.59 -25.56
C GLY A 53 1.86 14.03 -24.32
N SER A 54 0.73 13.37 -24.06
CA SER A 54 -0.19 13.74 -22.97
C SER A 54 -0.41 12.63 -21.94
N HIS A 55 0.24 11.48 -22.10
CA HIS A 55 0.12 10.34 -21.20
C HIS A 55 1.33 10.24 -20.28
N PHE A 56 1.14 10.55 -18.99
CA PHE A 56 2.20 10.49 -17.99
C PHE A 56 1.94 9.35 -17.01
N ASN A 57 3.03 8.73 -16.56
CA ASN A 57 3.04 7.92 -15.36
C ASN A 57 3.31 8.83 -14.18
N TRP A 58 2.44 8.78 -13.17
CA TRP A 58 2.65 9.50 -11.93
C TRP A 58 2.05 8.71 -10.76
N ASN A 59 2.60 7.52 -10.53
CA ASN A 59 2.06 6.62 -9.52
C ASN A 59 2.55 7.03 -8.13
N LYS A 60 1.64 6.96 -7.15
CA LYS A 60 1.98 6.97 -5.74
C LYS A 60 1.80 5.55 -5.22
N VAL A 61 2.88 4.88 -4.86
CA VAL A 61 2.88 3.45 -4.53
C VAL A 61 3.19 3.29 -3.05
N PRO A 62 2.19 2.96 -2.19
CA PRO A 62 2.46 2.57 -0.82
C PRO A 62 3.04 1.16 -0.78
N ILE A 63 4.22 1.02 -0.18
CA ILE A 63 4.97 -0.23 -0.09
C ILE A 63 5.25 -0.53 1.40
N PRO A 64 4.81 -1.69 1.92
CA PRO A 64 5.25 -2.16 3.24
C PRO A 64 6.77 -2.39 3.27
N THR A 65 7.41 -2.13 4.39
CA THR A 65 8.86 -2.34 4.57
C THR A 65 9.13 -3.58 5.42
N ASP A 66 10.41 -3.89 5.65
CA ASP A 66 10.84 -4.95 6.58
C ASP A 66 10.42 -4.71 8.05
N LEU A 67 9.94 -3.50 8.40
CA LEU A 67 9.38 -3.21 9.71
C LEU A 67 7.87 -3.48 9.79
N CYS A 68 7.23 -3.83 8.68
CA CYS A 68 5.81 -4.20 8.68
C CYS A 68 5.63 -5.55 9.37
N ASP A 69 4.88 -5.55 10.47
CA ASP A 69 4.47 -6.74 11.21
C ASP A 69 3.02 -7.15 10.88
N GLY A 70 2.42 -6.52 9.87
CA GLY A 70 1.01 -6.65 9.48
C GLY A 70 0.00 -6.22 10.55
N CYS A 71 0.43 -5.46 11.56
CA CYS A 71 -0.38 -5.04 12.72
C CYS A 71 -1.02 -6.20 13.48
N GLN A 72 -0.26 -7.27 13.73
CA GLN A 72 -0.74 -8.49 14.37
C GLN A 72 -1.55 -8.25 15.66
N ASP A 73 -1.12 -7.34 16.53
CA ASP A 73 -1.81 -7.05 17.79
C ASP A 73 -3.17 -6.36 17.58
N ARG A 74 -3.27 -5.51 16.55
CA ARG A 74 -4.55 -4.90 16.17
C ARG A 74 -5.52 -5.95 15.63
N VAL A 75 -5.02 -6.83 14.78
CA VAL A 75 -5.81 -7.90 14.16
C VAL A 75 -6.30 -8.87 15.24
N ALA A 76 -5.45 -9.24 16.19
CA ALA A 76 -5.83 -10.05 17.35
C ALA A 76 -6.94 -9.39 18.20
N ALA A 77 -6.96 -8.06 18.26
CA ALA A 77 -8.03 -7.29 18.90
C ALA A 77 -9.28 -7.05 18.02
N GLY A 78 -9.40 -7.73 16.87
CA GLY A 78 -10.53 -7.59 15.95
C GLY A 78 -10.55 -6.29 15.16
N ARG A 79 -9.43 -5.55 15.12
CA ARG A 79 -9.29 -4.29 14.37
C ARG A 79 -8.55 -4.54 13.05
N LYS A 80 -8.82 -3.69 12.06
CA LYS A 80 -8.04 -3.69 10.81
C LYS A 80 -6.60 -3.21 11.07
N PRO A 81 -5.62 -3.64 10.25
CA PRO A 81 -4.30 -3.02 10.21
C PRO A 81 -4.42 -1.51 10.04
N THR A 82 -3.51 -0.77 10.66
CA THR A 82 -3.64 0.70 10.75
C THR A 82 -3.59 1.37 9.37
N CYS A 83 -2.74 0.89 8.46
CA CYS A 83 -2.68 1.39 7.09
C CYS A 83 -3.99 1.15 6.32
N VAL A 84 -4.64 0.00 6.51
CA VAL A 84 -5.93 -0.33 5.90
C VAL A 84 -7.05 0.52 6.50
N HIS A 85 -7.07 0.70 7.82
CA HIS A 85 -8.08 1.50 8.51
C HIS A 85 -8.06 2.99 8.12
N HIS A 86 -6.86 3.54 7.91
CA HIS A 86 -6.66 4.97 7.61
C HIS A 86 -6.48 5.28 6.12
N CYS A 87 -6.75 4.31 5.24
CA CYS A 87 -6.66 4.53 3.80
C CYS A 87 -7.78 5.46 3.31
N LEU A 88 -7.49 6.74 3.12
CA LEU A 88 -8.48 7.73 2.67
C LEU A 88 -9.08 7.44 1.28
N ALA A 89 -8.31 6.77 0.42
CA ALA A 89 -8.74 6.37 -0.92
C ALA A 89 -9.35 4.95 -0.98
N ASP A 90 -9.42 4.25 0.17
CA ASP A 90 -9.92 2.88 0.27
C ASP A 90 -9.28 1.86 -0.71
N VAL A 91 -7.97 1.98 -0.93
CA VAL A 91 -7.20 1.17 -1.89
C VAL A 91 -6.42 0.00 -1.28
N MET A 92 -6.48 -0.18 0.05
CA MET A 92 -5.76 -1.26 0.74
C MET A 92 -6.73 -2.28 1.32
N ARG A 93 -6.41 -3.56 1.17
CA ARG A 93 -7.16 -4.69 1.74
C ARG A 93 -6.22 -5.59 2.52
N PHE A 94 -6.72 -6.18 3.59
CA PHE A 94 -6.02 -7.19 4.41
C PHE A 94 -6.87 -8.45 4.43
N GLY A 95 -6.23 -9.59 4.29
CA GLY A 95 -6.90 -10.89 4.24
C GLY A 95 -5.89 -12.01 4.05
N THR A 96 -6.40 -13.22 3.86
CA THR A 96 -5.56 -14.36 3.50
C THR A 96 -5.03 -14.20 2.07
N LEU A 97 -3.86 -14.77 1.78
CA LEU A 97 -3.27 -14.71 0.44
C LEU A 97 -4.20 -15.33 -0.62
N GLU A 98 -4.99 -16.35 -0.26
CA GLU A 98 -5.96 -16.98 -1.16
C GLU A 98 -7.08 -16.01 -1.55
N GLU A 99 -7.74 -15.39 -0.57
CA GLU A 99 -8.78 -14.39 -0.79
C GLU A 99 -8.25 -13.21 -1.62
N LEU A 100 -7.09 -12.67 -1.23
CA LEU A 100 -6.48 -11.52 -1.89
C LEU A 100 -6.00 -11.85 -3.31
N SER A 101 -5.54 -13.08 -3.58
CA SER A 101 -5.17 -13.52 -4.93
C SER A 101 -6.38 -13.57 -5.86
N THR A 102 -7.54 -13.97 -5.34
CA THR A 102 -8.79 -13.99 -6.09
C THR A 102 -9.27 -12.57 -6.41
N GLU A 103 -9.11 -11.62 -5.48
CA GLU A 103 -9.40 -10.21 -5.72
C GLU A 103 -8.42 -9.59 -6.73
N LEU A 104 -7.12 -9.85 -6.58
CA LEU A 104 -6.06 -9.40 -7.50
C LEU A 104 -6.37 -9.79 -8.95
N ALA A 105 -6.89 -10.99 -9.18
CA ALA A 105 -7.24 -11.46 -10.53
C ALA A 105 -8.35 -10.64 -11.21
N ARG A 106 -9.13 -9.85 -10.46
CA ARG A 106 -10.25 -9.06 -10.99
C ARG A 106 -9.81 -7.76 -11.65
N LYS A 107 -8.64 -7.22 -11.30
CA LYS A 107 -8.21 -5.90 -11.76
C LYS A 107 -6.67 -5.81 -11.89
N PRO A 108 -6.15 -5.24 -12.99
CA PRO A 108 -4.72 -4.98 -13.10
C PRO A 108 -4.26 -3.83 -12.18
N LYS A 109 -2.94 -3.60 -12.13
CA LYS A 109 -2.29 -2.49 -11.39
C LYS A 109 -2.55 -2.51 -9.87
N GLN A 110 -2.42 -3.70 -9.31
CA GLN A 110 -2.41 -3.90 -7.87
C GLN A 110 -1.16 -4.70 -7.48
N VAL A 111 -0.75 -4.59 -6.22
CA VAL A 111 0.35 -5.36 -5.66
C VAL A 111 -0.17 -6.20 -4.50
N LEU A 112 0.09 -7.50 -4.54
CA LEU A 112 -0.13 -8.41 -3.42
C LEU A 112 1.20 -8.59 -2.67
N TRP A 113 1.22 -8.20 -1.40
CA TRP A 113 2.38 -8.32 -0.53
C TRP A 113 2.08 -9.31 0.60
N SER A 114 2.91 -10.34 0.75
CA SER A 114 2.76 -11.35 1.81
C SER A 114 3.38 -10.86 3.12
N ILE A 115 2.65 -11.04 4.22
CA ILE A 115 3.19 -10.87 5.57
C ILE A 115 3.83 -12.20 5.99
N LYS A 116 5.09 -12.17 6.41
CA LYS A 116 5.77 -13.34 6.99
C LYS A 116 5.45 -13.41 8.49
#